data_AF-A0A3G2EBX0-F1
#
_entry.id   AF-A0A3G2EBX0-F1
#
_cell.length_a   1.000
_cell.length_b   1.000
_cell.length_c   1.000
_cell.angle_alpha   90.00
_cell.angle_beta   90.00
_cell.angle_gamma   90.00
#
_symmetry.space_group_name_H-M   'P 1'
#
loop_
_entity.id
_entity.type
_entity.pdbx_description
1 polymer ?
#
loop_
_entity_poly.entity_id
_entity_poly.type
_entity_poly.pdbx_seq_one_letter_code
_entity_poly.pdbx_strand_id
1 'polypeptide(L)'
;MAANKKPRKRYIPKPAVLPAGLRADLAFEMPGFQASEAMGKGHFQEQHVYDLLSNADMARRIASAGHAILPVAQAMVEAIAEIQARAQRTGTFGVNGDEMRVLRDGLGKTMVFLRGVPNVAIARAGLAAVREFNRTGVLRV
;
A
#
# COMPACT_ATOMS: atom_id res chain seq x y z
N MET A 1 7.36 44.82 -35.24
CA MET A 1 8.31 44.43 -34.17
C MET A 1 7.84 43.11 -33.57
N ALA A 2 8.58 42.03 -33.82
CA ALA A 2 8.16 40.67 -33.46
C ALA A 2 8.37 40.39 -31.96
N ALA A 3 7.36 39.77 -31.34
CA ALA A 3 7.23 39.58 -29.90
C ALA A 3 8.26 38.59 -29.33
N ASN A 4 9.11 39.07 -28.43
CA ASN A 4 10.16 38.29 -27.76
C ASN A 4 9.61 37.58 -26.51
N LYS A 5 8.60 36.71 -26.65
CA LYS A 5 8.07 35.90 -25.54
C LYS A 5 8.82 34.57 -25.48
N LYS A 6 9.73 34.43 -24.51
CA LYS A 6 10.40 33.15 -24.20
C LYS A 6 9.33 32.04 -24.03
N PRO A 7 9.54 30.84 -24.59
CA PRO A 7 8.57 29.75 -24.45
C PRO A 7 8.37 29.45 -22.96
N ARG A 8 7.11 29.46 -22.51
CA ARG A 8 6.76 29.13 -21.13
C ARG A 8 7.19 27.69 -20.88
N LYS A 9 8.03 27.45 -19.87
CA LYS A 9 8.36 26.09 -19.40
C LYS A 9 7.04 25.34 -19.15
N ARG A 10 6.92 24.14 -19.73
CA ARG A 10 5.78 23.24 -19.50
C ARG A 10 5.63 23.04 -17.99
N TYR A 11 4.44 23.30 -17.46
CA TYR A 11 4.15 23.07 -16.05
C TYR A 11 4.26 21.56 -15.77
N ILE A 12 5.19 21.20 -14.89
CA ILE A 12 5.28 19.84 -14.33
C ILE A 12 4.74 19.98 -12.91
N PRO A 13 3.58 19.39 -12.58
CA PRO A 13 3.09 19.41 -11.21
C PRO A 13 4.16 18.77 -10.34
N LYS A 14 4.62 19.51 -9.33
CA LYS A 14 5.48 18.94 -8.30
C LYS A 14 4.65 17.83 -7.65
N PRO A 15 5.22 16.62 -7.46
CA PRO A 15 4.49 15.59 -6.74
C PRO A 15 4.04 16.18 -5.40
N ALA A 16 2.79 15.91 -5.01
CA ALA A 16 2.27 16.28 -3.70
C ALA A 16 3.00 15.42 -2.66
N VAL A 17 4.24 15.80 -2.35
CA VAL A 17 5.07 15.14 -1.38
C VAL A 17 4.96 15.94 -0.10
N LEU A 18 4.57 15.28 0.98
CA LEU A 18 4.68 15.84 2.32
C LEU A 18 6.12 16.35 2.53
N PRO A 19 6.31 17.50 3.19
CA PRO A 19 7.64 17.99 3.54
C PRO A 19 8.47 16.89 4.23
N ALA A 20 9.78 16.88 3.98
CA ALA A 20 10.68 15.90 4.57
C ALA A 20 10.52 15.89 6.10
N GLY A 21 10.26 14.71 6.69
CA GLY A 21 10.06 14.53 8.13
C GLY A 21 8.60 14.28 8.56
N LEU A 22 7.62 14.92 7.93
CA LEU A 22 6.20 14.84 8.35
C LEU A 22 5.56 13.46 8.20
N ARG A 23 6.18 12.56 7.42
CA ARG A 23 5.68 11.20 7.21
C ARG A 23 5.90 10.29 8.43
N ALA A 24 6.89 10.63 9.29
CA ALA A 24 7.09 9.93 10.56
C ALA A 24 6.01 10.32 11.59
N ASP A 25 5.60 11.59 11.58
CA ASP A 25 4.67 12.18 12.54
C ASP A 25 3.20 11.83 12.27
N LEU A 26 2.83 11.59 11.00
CA LEU A 26 1.49 11.15 10.60
C LEU A 26 1.31 9.64 10.81
N ALA A 27 1.27 9.23 12.08
CA ALA A 27 1.12 7.83 12.43
C ALA A 27 -0.28 7.26 12.12
N PHE A 28 -1.30 8.11 12.03
CA PHE A 28 -2.72 7.75 12.13
C PHE A 28 -3.57 7.98 10.87
N GLU A 29 -3.01 8.53 9.77
CA GLU A 29 -3.81 8.93 8.60
C GLU A 29 -3.66 8.02 7.36
N MET A 30 -2.96 6.90 7.46
CA MET A 30 -2.75 6.03 6.29
C MET A 30 -3.96 5.11 6.05
N PRO A 31 -4.34 4.81 4.80
CA PRO A 31 -5.45 3.92 4.47
C PRO A 31 -5.39 2.55 5.16
N GLY A 32 -4.18 2.02 5.35
CA GLY A 32 -3.98 0.78 6.11
C GLY A 32 -4.46 0.88 7.56
N PHE A 33 -4.23 2.01 8.24
CA PHE A 33 -4.70 2.23 9.61
C PHE A 33 -6.24 2.24 9.66
N GLN A 34 -6.89 2.91 8.70
CA GLN A 34 -8.36 2.88 8.56
C GLN A 34 -8.88 1.46 8.35
N ALA A 35 -8.22 0.65 7.50
CA ALA A 35 -8.54 -0.75 7.32
C ALA A 35 -8.40 -1.56 8.64
N SER A 36 -7.37 -1.27 9.46
CA SER A 36 -7.19 -1.91 10.76
C SER A 36 -8.24 -1.54 11.80
N GLU A 37 -8.71 -0.30 11.80
CA GLU A 37 -9.85 0.10 12.62
C GLU A 37 -11.14 -0.58 12.16
N ALA A 38 -11.36 -0.66 10.84
CA ALA A 38 -12.57 -1.25 10.27
C ALA A 38 -12.69 -2.76 10.52
N MET A 39 -11.56 -3.50 10.54
CA MET A 39 -11.53 -4.92 10.93
C MET A 39 -12.19 -5.17 12.29
N GLY A 40 -12.04 -4.25 13.25
CA GLY A 40 -12.55 -4.41 14.61
C GLY A 40 -14.00 -3.94 14.82
N LYS A 41 -14.62 -3.28 13.84
CA LYS A 41 -15.92 -2.60 13.99
C LYS A 41 -17.02 -3.18 13.10
N GLY A 42 -16.80 -4.31 12.43
CA GLY A 42 -17.79 -4.95 11.56
C GLY A 42 -18.06 -4.21 10.24
N HIS A 43 -17.26 -3.18 9.92
CA HIS A 43 -17.34 -2.42 8.67
C HIS A 43 -16.30 -2.87 7.65
N PHE A 44 -15.86 -4.13 7.72
CA PHE A 44 -14.82 -4.64 6.84
C PHE A 44 -15.37 -4.83 5.42
N GLN A 45 -14.86 -4.02 4.49
CA GLN A 45 -15.32 -3.97 3.11
C GLN A 45 -14.20 -4.36 2.15
N GLU A 46 -14.58 -4.63 0.91
CA GLU A 46 -13.65 -4.97 -0.18
C GLU A 46 -12.52 -3.94 -0.33
N GLN A 47 -12.84 -2.64 -0.22
CA GLN A 47 -11.83 -1.58 -0.28
C GLN A 47 -10.70 -1.78 0.74
N HIS A 48 -11.04 -2.22 1.96
CA HIS A 48 -10.06 -2.42 3.03
C HIS A 48 -9.14 -3.59 2.74
N VAL A 49 -9.64 -4.61 2.05
CA VAL A 49 -8.83 -5.72 1.53
C VAL A 49 -7.78 -5.19 0.56
N TYR A 50 -8.18 -4.33 -0.38
CA TYR A 50 -7.26 -3.71 -1.33
C TYR A 50 -6.24 -2.79 -0.67
N ASP A 51 -6.65 -2.02 0.34
CA ASP A 51 -5.75 -1.14 1.10
C ASP A 51 -4.67 -1.94 1.86
N LEU A 52 -5.07 -3.05 2.49
CA LEU A 52 -4.16 -3.97 3.18
C LEU A 52 -3.21 -4.67 2.20
N LEU A 53 -3.74 -5.12 1.05
CA LEU A 53 -2.95 -5.80 0.03
C LEU A 53 -1.92 -4.87 -0.60
N SER A 54 -2.33 -3.65 -0.94
CA SER A 54 -1.45 -2.59 -1.45
C SER A 54 -0.31 -2.27 -0.48
N ASN A 55 -0.61 -2.25 0.82
CA ASN A 55 0.41 -2.02 1.85
C ASN A 55 1.46 -3.15 1.90
N ALA A 56 1.01 -4.41 1.89
CA ALA A 56 1.90 -5.57 1.91
C ALA A 56 2.72 -5.70 0.61
N ASP A 57 2.09 -5.52 -0.55
CA ASP A 57 2.74 -5.52 -1.86
C ASP A 57 3.84 -4.46 -1.93
N MET A 58 3.52 -3.23 -1.50
CA MET A 58 4.48 -2.12 -1.50
C MET A 58 5.69 -2.41 -0.61
N ALA A 59 5.48 -3.02 0.56
CA ALA A 59 6.57 -3.45 1.43
C ALA A 59 7.46 -4.51 0.74
N ARG A 60 6.86 -5.50 0.07
CA ARG A 60 7.59 -6.55 -0.68
C ARG A 60 8.40 -6.01 -1.85
N ARG A 61 7.85 -5.06 -2.61
CA ARG A 61 8.52 -4.47 -3.78
C ARG A 61 9.72 -3.61 -3.42
N ILE A 62 9.72 -3.02 -2.23
CA ILE A 62 10.73 -2.06 -1.79
C ILE A 62 11.84 -2.72 -0.96
N ALA A 63 11.48 -3.73 -0.16
CA ALA A 63 12.42 -4.40 0.73
C ALA A 63 13.56 -5.10 -0.04
N SER A 64 14.77 -5.03 0.51
CA SER A 64 15.91 -5.78 0.00
C SER A 64 15.73 -7.28 0.26
N ALA A 65 16.39 -8.12 -0.53
CA ALA A 65 16.42 -9.56 -0.30
C ALA A 65 16.90 -9.87 1.14
N GLY A 66 16.18 -10.75 1.83
CA GLY A 66 16.48 -11.14 3.22
C GLY A 66 16.00 -10.15 4.30
N HIS A 67 15.35 -9.03 3.93
CA HIS A 67 14.82 -8.10 4.92
C HIS A 67 13.70 -8.75 5.76
N ALA A 68 13.72 -8.54 7.07
CA ALA A 68 12.78 -9.14 8.02
C ALA A 68 11.31 -8.77 7.78
N ILE A 69 11.04 -7.72 7.00
CA ILE A 69 9.66 -7.33 6.62
C ILE A 69 9.04 -8.26 5.57
N LEU A 70 9.86 -8.96 4.79
CA LEU A 70 9.38 -9.86 3.73
C LEU A 70 8.47 -10.97 4.26
N PRO A 71 8.84 -11.77 5.29
CA PRO A 71 7.95 -12.79 5.82
C PRO A 71 6.68 -12.20 6.44
N VAL A 72 6.75 -11.00 7.04
CA VAL A 72 5.58 -10.31 7.60
C VAL A 72 4.61 -9.91 6.49
N ALA A 73 5.11 -9.28 5.43
CA ALA A 73 4.29 -8.87 4.30
C ALA A 73 3.72 -10.09 3.55
N GLN A 74 4.48 -11.18 3.45
CA GLN A 74 4.00 -12.44 2.88
C GLN A 74 2.83 -13.03 3.68
N ALA A 75 2.95 -13.10 5.01
CA ALA A 75 1.88 -13.59 5.87
C ALA A 75 0.60 -12.73 5.74
N MET A 76 0.73 -11.41 5.56
CA MET A 76 -0.42 -10.55 5.28
C MET A 76 -1.08 -10.89 3.94
N VAL A 77 -0.30 -11.12 2.88
CA VAL A 77 -0.83 -11.49 1.55
C VAL A 77 -1.59 -12.81 1.62
N GLU A 78 -1.05 -13.80 2.34
CA GLU A 78 -1.70 -15.10 2.54
C GLU A 78 -3.03 -14.96 3.30
N ALA A 79 -3.04 -14.21 4.41
CA ALA A 79 -4.27 -13.93 5.16
C ALA A 79 -5.33 -13.22 4.29
N ILE A 80 -4.91 -12.27 3.45
CA ILE A 80 -5.80 -11.57 2.51
C ILE A 80 -6.35 -12.53 1.46
N ALA A 81 -5.52 -13.41 0.90
CA ALA A 81 -5.95 -14.40 -0.07
C ALA A 81 -7.02 -15.34 0.52
N GLU A 82 -6.85 -15.77 1.78
CA GLU A 82 -7.86 -16.57 2.48
C GLU A 82 -9.18 -15.82 2.69
N ILE A 83 -9.11 -14.54 3.08
CA ILE A 83 -10.28 -13.66 3.21
C ILE A 83 -11.01 -13.52 1.88
N GLN A 84 -10.28 -13.26 0.79
CA GLN A 84 -10.86 -13.14 -0.55
C GLN A 84 -11.50 -14.45 -1.01
N ALA A 85 -10.81 -15.58 -0.82
CA ALA A 85 -11.34 -16.90 -1.18
C ALA A 85 -12.58 -17.29 -0.36
N ARG A 86 -12.67 -16.84 0.90
CA ARG A 86 -13.88 -17.01 1.71
C ARG A 86 -15.00 -16.08 1.24
N ALA A 87 -14.70 -14.81 0.99
CA ALA A 87 -15.67 -13.84 0.50
C ALA A 87 -16.29 -14.26 -0.85
N GLN A 88 -15.51 -14.86 -1.74
CA GLN A 88 -16.03 -15.44 -3.00
C GLN A 88 -17.04 -16.57 -2.76
N ARG A 89 -16.90 -17.33 -1.68
CA ARG A 89 -17.81 -18.44 -1.33
C ARG A 89 -19.04 -17.97 -0.54
N THR A 90 -18.88 -16.99 0.34
CA THR A 90 -19.95 -16.54 1.26
C THR A 90 -20.66 -15.28 0.81
N GLY A 91 -20.13 -14.56 -0.18
CA GLY A 91 -20.62 -13.27 -0.64
C GLY A 91 -20.36 -12.10 0.32
N THR A 92 -19.58 -12.34 1.38
CA THR A 92 -19.35 -11.37 2.47
C THR A 92 -17.89 -11.31 2.87
N PHE A 93 -17.36 -10.10 3.04
CA PHE A 93 -16.03 -9.88 3.58
C PHE A 93 -16.05 -10.00 5.10
N GLY A 94 -15.20 -10.87 5.63
CA GLY A 94 -15.10 -11.13 7.06
C GLY A 94 -13.71 -11.64 7.42
N VAL A 95 -13.27 -11.25 8.61
CA VAL A 95 -11.95 -11.54 9.16
C VAL A 95 -12.13 -12.35 10.43
N ASN A 96 -11.44 -13.48 10.54
CA ASN A 96 -11.44 -14.28 11.78
C ASN A 96 -10.39 -13.74 12.79
N GLY A 97 -10.31 -14.34 13.98
CA GLY A 97 -9.40 -13.88 15.03
C GLY A 97 -7.92 -13.97 14.66
N ASP A 98 -7.51 -15.03 13.96
CA ASP A 98 -6.12 -15.27 13.58
C ASP A 98 -5.69 -14.32 12.45
N GLU A 99 -6.53 -14.16 11.43
CA GLU A 99 -6.33 -13.19 10.35
C GLU A 99 -6.27 -11.77 10.89
N MET A 100 -7.16 -11.41 11.83
CA MET A 100 -7.14 -10.10 12.46
C MET A 100 -5.82 -9.86 13.21
N ARG A 101 -5.30 -10.89 13.89
CA ARG A 101 -4.00 -10.80 14.59
C ARG A 101 -2.85 -10.61 13.59
N VAL A 102 -2.81 -11.40 12.53
CA VAL A 102 -1.78 -11.31 11.47
C VAL A 102 -1.81 -9.95 10.80
N LEU A 103 -3.00 -9.47 10.41
CA LEU A 103 -3.16 -8.21 9.68
C LEU A 103 -2.86 -7.01 10.56
N ARG A 104 -3.27 -7.01 11.84
CA ARG A 104 -2.97 -5.88 12.76
C ARG A 104 -1.48 -5.78 13.10
N ASP A 105 -0.84 -6.90 13.44
CA ASP A 105 0.59 -6.92 13.73
C ASP A 105 1.42 -6.60 12.47
N GLY A 106 1.05 -7.22 11.35
CA GLY A 106 1.70 -7.03 10.06
C GLY A 106 1.63 -5.58 9.59
N LEU A 107 0.43 -4.98 9.63
CA LEU A 107 0.22 -3.61 9.19
C LEU A 107 1.07 -2.61 9.99
N GLY A 108 1.16 -2.77 11.31
CA GLY A 108 1.99 -1.91 12.14
C GLY A 108 3.45 -1.93 11.68
N LYS A 109 3.98 -3.13 11.45
CA LYS A 109 5.37 -3.34 11.00
C LYS A 109 5.62 -2.83 9.57
N THR A 110 4.72 -3.10 8.63
CA THR A 110 4.85 -2.66 7.24
C THR A 110 4.70 -1.14 7.13
N MET A 111 3.80 -0.52 7.89
CA MET A 111 3.70 0.95 7.93
C MET A 111 4.96 1.60 8.49
N VAL A 112 5.54 1.07 9.57
CA VAL A 112 6.81 1.57 10.12
C VAL A 112 7.93 1.44 9.08
N PHE A 113 8.03 0.30 8.41
CA PHE A 113 9.00 0.09 7.33
C PHE A 113 8.82 1.13 6.22
N LEU A 114 7.60 1.29 5.68
CA LEU A 114 7.31 2.20 4.57
C LEU A 114 7.55 3.69 4.91
N ARG A 115 7.45 4.08 6.19
CA ARG A 115 7.82 5.44 6.62
C ARG A 115 9.32 5.70 6.57
N GLY A 116 10.14 4.68 6.80
CA GLY A 116 11.60 4.76 6.72
C GLY A 116 12.13 4.77 5.27
N VAL A 117 11.26 4.51 4.29
CA VAL A 117 11.65 4.37 2.89
C VAL A 117 11.64 5.74 2.17
N PRO A 118 12.65 6.04 1.31
CA PRO A 118 12.63 7.23 0.48
C PRO A 118 11.42 7.30 -0.47
N ASN A 119 10.82 8.48 -0.63
CA ASN A 119 9.68 8.70 -1.54
C ASN A 119 9.96 8.26 -3.00
N VAL A 120 11.22 8.35 -3.44
CA VAL A 120 11.64 7.87 -4.77
C VAL A 120 11.50 6.36 -4.91
N ALA A 121 11.74 5.58 -3.86
CA ALA A 121 11.57 4.13 -3.87
C ALA A 121 10.08 3.77 -3.92
N ILE A 122 9.24 4.46 -3.16
CA ILE A 122 7.77 4.33 -3.21
C ILE A 122 7.25 4.63 -4.62
N ALA A 123 7.67 5.75 -5.23
CA ALA A 123 7.28 6.12 -6.58
C ALA A 123 7.73 5.10 -7.63
N ARG A 124 8.96 4.57 -7.51
CA ARG A 124 9.47 3.50 -8.39
C ARG A 124 8.66 2.21 -8.24
N ALA A 125 8.33 1.81 -7.01
CA ALA A 125 7.53 0.62 -6.74
C ALA A 125 6.12 0.75 -7.34
N GLY A 126 5.45 1.90 -7.14
CA GLY A 126 4.13 2.17 -7.72
C GLY A 126 4.15 2.16 -9.26
N LEU A 127 5.16 2.77 -9.88
CA LEU A 127 5.32 2.72 -11.34
C LEU A 127 5.59 1.30 -11.85
N ALA A 128 6.38 0.51 -11.13
CA ALA A 128 6.63 -0.89 -11.47
C ALA A 128 5.34 -1.72 -11.41
N ALA A 129 4.51 -1.52 -10.38
CA ALA A 129 3.22 -2.18 -10.23
C ALA A 129 2.26 -1.84 -11.39
N VAL A 130 2.14 -0.55 -11.76
CA VAL A 130 1.32 -0.13 -12.92
C VAL A 130 1.84 -0.73 -14.23
N ARG A 131 3.17 -0.77 -14.44
CA ARG A 131 3.76 -1.37 -15.63
C ARG A 131 3.49 -2.87 -15.72
N GLU A 132 3.55 -3.56 -14.59
CA GLU A 132 3.24 -4.99 -14.50
C GLU A 132 1.78 -5.26 -14.86
N PHE A 133 0.85 -4.49 -14.28
CA PHE A 133 -0.56 -4.57 -14.60
C PHE A 133 -0.83 -4.30 -16.07
N ASN A 134 -0.27 -3.22 -16.64
CA ASN A 134 -0.44 -2.89 -18.06
C ASN A 134 0.09 -3.99 -18.99
N ARG A 135 1.10 -4.76 -18.55
CA ARG A 135 1.70 -5.82 -19.36
C ARG A 135 0.93 -7.14 -19.26
N THR A 136 0.41 -7.47 -18.09
CA THR A 136 -0.09 -8.82 -17.80
C THR A 136 -1.58 -8.87 -17.51
N GLY A 137 -2.23 -7.72 -17.34
CA GLY A 137 -3.63 -7.61 -16.88
C GLY A 137 -3.83 -8.00 -15.42
N VAL A 138 -2.77 -8.38 -14.69
CA VAL A 138 -2.81 -8.90 -13.33
C VAL A 138 -1.68 -8.28 -12.51
N LEU A 139 -1.92 -8.01 -11.23
CA LEU A 139 -0.85 -7.64 -10.30
C LEU A 139 -0.41 -8.92 -9.57
N ARG A 140 0.82 -9.39 -9.77
CA ARG A 140 1.33 -10.52 -9.00
C ARG A 140 1.76 -9.98 -7.65
N VAL A 141 0.93 -10.24 -6.64
CA VAL A 141 1.26 -9.95 -5.24
C VAL A 141 2.00 -11.15 -4.70
#